data_AF-A0A430S641-F1
#
_entry.id   AF-A0A430S641-F1
#
_cell.length_a   1.000
_cell.length_b   1.000
_cell.length_c   1.000
_cell.angle_alpha   90.00
_cell.angle_beta   90.00
_cell.angle_gamma   90.00
#
_symmetry.space_group_name_H-M   'P 1'
#
loop_
_entity.id
_entity.type
_entity.pdbx_description
1 polymer ?
#
loop_
_entity_poly.entity_id
_entity_poly.type
_entity_poly.pdbx_seq_one_letter_code
_entity_poly.pdbx_strand_id
1 'polypeptide(L)'
;MDAKSRILSRIRHALKERPKALLPEHPHPAFSQDPLELFLKRLAENGAEGHLVDKEGARKLLADLAQGLSGAAYGKGVPDALRLLPELPPEEAPLGVSRALFAVAETGTVALSSEDGRRAQLLPPVHLVLVEEERLYPSLLEAFLDLKSLPSAIGLHSGPSKSADIGQVMVKGVHGPGRLVVAVLQGTW
;
A
#
# COMPACT_ATOMS: atom_id res chain seq x y z
N MET A 1 -11.38 -7.11 39.91
CA MET A 1 -11.66 -7.17 38.45
C MET A 1 -11.54 -5.74 37.93
N ASP A 2 -10.63 -5.46 37.00
CA ASP A 2 -10.44 -4.10 36.48
C ASP A 2 -11.62 -3.65 35.59
N ALA A 3 -11.71 -2.34 35.32
CA ALA A 3 -12.81 -1.75 34.56
C ALA A 3 -12.90 -2.29 33.11
N LYS A 4 -11.77 -2.53 32.43
CA LYS A 4 -11.72 -3.09 31.07
C LYS A 4 -12.28 -4.51 31.07
N SER A 5 -11.86 -5.34 32.01
CA SER A 5 -12.34 -6.72 32.17
C SER A 5 -13.85 -6.77 32.41
N ARG A 6 -14.38 -5.86 33.24
CA ARG A 6 -15.84 -5.74 33.47
C ARG A 6 -16.62 -5.31 32.22
N ILE A 7 -16.11 -4.33 31.48
CA ILE A 7 -16.72 -3.83 30.24
C ILE A 7 -16.72 -4.93 29.16
N LEU A 8 -15.58 -5.55 28.91
CA LEU A 8 -15.44 -6.59 27.90
C LEU A 8 -16.29 -7.82 28.21
N SER A 9 -16.43 -8.19 29.49
CA SER A 9 -17.33 -9.28 29.91
C SER A 9 -18.79 -8.98 29.56
N ARG A 10 -19.28 -7.77 29.84
CA ARG A 10 -20.64 -7.35 29.48
C ARG A 10 -20.87 -7.31 27.98
N ILE A 11 -19.90 -6.79 27.21
CA ILE A 11 -19.97 -6.78 25.74
C ILE A 11 -20.05 -8.22 25.20
N ARG A 12 -19.16 -9.11 25.64
CA ARG A 12 -19.17 -10.52 25.21
C ARG A 12 -20.48 -11.22 25.57
N HIS A 13 -21.02 -10.97 26.75
CA HIS A 13 -22.32 -11.52 27.17
C HIS A 13 -23.46 -11.02 26.28
N ALA A 14 -23.53 -9.71 26.01
CA ALA A 14 -24.55 -9.13 25.14
C ALA A 14 -24.45 -9.62 23.68
N LEU A 15 -23.25 -9.94 23.20
CA LEU A 15 -23.03 -10.45 21.85
C LEU A 15 -23.38 -11.94 21.67
N LYS A 16 -23.49 -12.72 22.75
CA LYS A 16 -23.83 -14.17 22.66
C LYS A 16 -25.19 -14.42 22.02
N GLU A 17 -26.19 -13.65 22.44
CA GLU A 17 -27.58 -13.80 22.00
C GLU A 17 -27.95 -12.85 20.84
N ARG A 18 -26.98 -12.05 20.36
CA ARG A 18 -27.24 -11.10 19.27
C ARG A 18 -27.42 -11.89 17.97
N PRO A 19 -28.61 -11.88 17.35
CA PRO A 19 -28.77 -12.49 16.04
C PRO A 19 -27.78 -11.85 15.07
N LYS A 20 -26.97 -12.68 14.41
CA LYS A 20 -26.11 -12.20 13.33
C LYS A 20 -27.03 -11.77 12.19
N ALA A 21 -26.94 -10.49 11.81
CA ALA A 21 -27.57 -10.06 10.58
C ALA A 21 -26.99 -10.89 9.43
N LEU A 22 -27.87 -11.48 8.62
CA LEU A 22 -27.46 -12.02 7.33
C LEU A 22 -26.99 -10.83 6.50
N LEU A 23 -25.70 -10.81 6.17
CA LEU A 23 -25.18 -9.86 5.20
C LEU A 23 -25.67 -10.32 3.81
N PRO A 24 -26.02 -9.38 2.91
CA PRO A 24 -26.26 -9.73 1.52
C PRO A 24 -25.08 -10.51 0.95
N GLU A 25 -25.34 -11.44 0.02
CA GLU A 25 -24.26 -12.02 -0.77
C GLU A 25 -23.50 -10.89 -1.50
N HIS A 26 -22.18 -11.02 -1.53
CA HIS A 26 -21.31 -9.98 -2.04
C HIS A 26 -21.58 -9.73 -3.53
N PRO A 27 -21.99 -8.52 -3.94
CA PRO A 27 -22.37 -8.24 -5.33
C PRO A 27 -21.16 -8.02 -6.25
N HIS A 28 -19.95 -8.40 -5.83
CA HIS A 28 -18.75 -8.13 -6.62
C HIS A 28 -18.75 -9.06 -7.84
N PRO A 29 -18.73 -8.51 -9.07
CA PRO A 29 -18.57 -9.34 -10.25
C PRO A 29 -17.22 -10.05 -10.18
N ALA A 30 -17.20 -11.32 -10.54
CA ALA A 30 -15.94 -12.02 -10.76
C ALA A 30 -15.17 -11.25 -11.86
N PHE A 31 -13.95 -10.84 -11.54
CA PHE A 31 -13.09 -10.20 -12.54
C PHE A 31 -12.64 -11.27 -13.52
N SER A 32 -13.02 -11.13 -14.79
CA SER A 32 -12.64 -12.05 -15.86
C SER A 32 -11.26 -11.73 -16.46
N GLN A 33 -10.62 -10.66 -15.99
CA GLN A 33 -9.33 -10.18 -16.48
C GLN A 33 -8.21 -10.69 -15.57
N ASP A 34 -7.02 -10.81 -16.14
CA ASP A 34 -5.81 -11.07 -15.37
C ASP A 34 -5.60 -9.95 -14.32
N PRO A 35 -5.48 -10.28 -13.01
CA PRO A 35 -5.35 -9.27 -11.97
C PRO A 35 -4.14 -8.36 -12.14
N LEU A 36 -3.02 -8.88 -12.64
CA LEU A 36 -1.80 -8.10 -12.85
C LEU A 36 -1.97 -7.08 -13.98
N GLU A 37 -2.49 -7.51 -15.12
CA GLU A 37 -2.79 -6.61 -16.23
C GLU A 37 -3.76 -5.50 -15.80
N LEU A 38 -4.84 -5.86 -15.10
CA LEU A 38 -5.82 -4.90 -14.59
C LEU A 38 -5.18 -3.93 -13.59
N PHE A 39 -4.37 -4.43 -12.66
CA PHE A 39 -3.69 -3.61 -11.67
C PHE A 39 -2.76 -2.57 -12.29
N LEU A 40 -1.89 -2.98 -13.23
CA LEU A 40 -0.96 -2.08 -13.91
C LEU A 40 -1.71 -1.02 -14.72
N LYS A 41 -2.79 -1.42 -15.39
CA LYS A 41 -3.67 -0.49 -16.10
C LYS A 41 -4.29 0.55 -15.15
N ARG A 42 -4.86 0.12 -14.01
CA ARG A 42 -5.48 1.02 -13.04
C ARG A 42 -4.48 1.97 -12.38
N LEU A 43 -3.28 1.49 -12.05
CA LEU A 43 -2.20 2.34 -11.57
C LEU A 43 -1.89 3.47 -12.58
N ALA A 44 -1.75 3.12 -13.85
CA ALA A 44 -1.47 4.08 -14.91
C ALA A 44 -2.62 5.11 -15.06
N GLU A 45 -3.87 4.67 -15.04
CA GLU A 45 -5.05 5.55 -15.08
C GLU A 45 -5.10 6.50 -13.87
N ASN A 46 -4.66 6.05 -12.69
CA ASN A 46 -4.52 6.89 -11.51
C ASN A 46 -3.28 7.80 -11.55
N GLY A 47 -2.40 7.63 -12.56
CA GLY A 47 -1.18 8.41 -12.76
C GLY A 47 0.01 7.96 -11.92
N ALA A 48 0.01 6.70 -11.47
CA ALA A 48 1.17 6.01 -10.91
C ALA A 48 1.90 5.20 -11.99
N GLU A 49 3.14 4.83 -11.71
CA GLU A 49 3.97 3.95 -12.55
C GLU A 49 3.95 2.54 -11.96
N GLY A 50 3.72 1.52 -12.79
CA GLY A 50 3.70 0.11 -12.37
C GLY A 50 4.68 -0.72 -13.18
N HIS A 51 5.49 -1.54 -12.51
CA HIS A 51 6.51 -2.39 -13.13
C HIS A 51 6.43 -3.81 -12.56
N LEU A 52 6.33 -4.81 -13.43
CA LEU A 52 6.59 -6.20 -13.07
C LEU A 52 8.10 -6.44 -13.18
N VAL A 53 8.73 -6.89 -12.09
CA VAL A 53 10.19 -7.03 -12.01
C VAL A 53 10.60 -8.28 -11.24
N ASP A 54 11.71 -8.86 -11.65
CA ASP A 54 12.43 -9.87 -10.90
C ASP A 54 13.48 -9.22 -9.96
N LYS A 55 14.35 -10.05 -9.37
CA LYS A 55 15.40 -9.60 -8.44
C LYS A 55 16.32 -8.54 -8.98
N GLU A 56 16.81 -8.77 -10.19
CA GLU A 56 17.72 -7.86 -10.85
C GLU A 56 16.98 -6.60 -11.33
N GLY A 57 15.77 -6.77 -11.85
CA GLY A 57 14.90 -5.70 -12.31
C GLY A 57 14.52 -4.72 -11.20
N ALA A 58 14.16 -5.17 -10.00
CA ALA A 58 13.83 -4.24 -8.91
C ALA A 58 15.07 -3.48 -8.42
N ARG A 59 16.24 -4.15 -8.38
CA ARG A 59 17.51 -3.48 -8.04
C ARG A 59 17.85 -2.42 -9.08
N LYS A 60 17.66 -2.71 -10.36
CA LYS A 60 17.87 -1.77 -11.46
C LYS A 60 16.89 -0.59 -11.39
N LEU A 61 15.60 -0.87 -11.21
CA LEU A 61 14.57 0.17 -11.08
C LEU A 61 14.89 1.13 -9.93
N LEU A 62 15.28 0.57 -8.77
CA LEU A 62 15.68 1.39 -7.63
C LEU A 62 16.97 2.16 -7.92
N ALA A 63 17.97 1.55 -8.57
CA ALA A 63 19.19 2.24 -8.95
C ALA A 63 18.91 3.42 -9.91
N ASP A 64 18.00 3.23 -10.87
CA ASP A 64 17.55 4.27 -11.80
C ASP A 64 16.81 5.39 -11.09
N LEU A 65 15.90 5.07 -10.16
CA LEU A 65 15.22 6.06 -9.31
C LEU A 65 16.19 6.79 -8.38
N ALA A 66 17.25 6.11 -7.94
CA ALA A 66 18.26 6.66 -7.04
C ALA A 66 19.24 7.62 -7.72
N GLN A 67 19.27 7.68 -9.06
CA GLN A 67 20.21 8.54 -9.77
C GLN A 67 20.00 10.02 -9.39
N GLY A 68 21.05 10.63 -8.84
CA GLY A 68 21.04 12.03 -8.41
C GLY A 68 20.31 12.31 -7.09
N LEU A 69 19.86 11.26 -6.37
CA LEU A 69 19.23 11.43 -5.05
C LEU A 69 20.27 11.35 -3.93
N SER A 70 20.10 12.18 -2.90
CA SER A 70 20.98 12.25 -1.73
C SER A 70 20.79 11.08 -0.75
N GLY A 71 19.63 10.43 -0.77
CA GLY A 71 19.29 9.35 0.16
C GLY A 71 17.84 8.89 0.02
N ALA A 72 17.42 7.98 0.88
CA ALA A 72 16.05 7.49 0.93
C ALA A 72 15.60 7.21 2.37
N ALA A 73 14.30 7.27 2.60
CA ALA A 73 13.67 6.79 3.83
C ALA A 73 13.07 5.40 3.57
N TYR A 74 13.51 4.42 4.35
CA TYR A 74 13.10 3.03 4.17
C TYR A 74 12.06 2.62 5.21
N GLY A 75 11.05 1.91 4.72
CA GLY A 75 10.17 1.15 5.58
C GLY A 75 10.88 -0.03 6.22
N LYS A 76 10.43 -0.43 7.41
CA LYS A 76 11.01 -1.57 8.15
C LYS A 76 10.99 -2.89 7.38
N GLY A 77 9.97 -3.11 6.54
CA GLY A 77 9.78 -4.32 5.74
C GLY A 77 10.56 -4.33 4.43
N VAL A 78 11.29 -3.26 4.09
CA VAL A 78 12.13 -3.20 2.89
C VAL A 78 13.39 -4.04 3.10
N PRO A 79 13.67 -5.05 2.25
CA PRO A 79 14.85 -5.91 2.35
C PRO A 79 16.16 -5.12 2.24
N ASP A 80 17.19 -5.50 3.01
CA ASP A 80 18.49 -4.84 3.00
C ASP A 80 19.16 -4.83 1.62
N ALA A 81 18.93 -5.87 0.81
CA ALA A 81 19.43 -5.96 -0.56
C ALA A 81 18.90 -4.85 -1.49
N LEU A 82 17.79 -4.22 -1.12
CA LEU A 82 17.13 -3.11 -1.81
C LEU A 82 17.33 -1.77 -1.08
N ARG A 83 18.27 -1.67 -0.14
CA ARG A 83 18.66 -0.41 0.50
C ARG A 83 19.92 0.13 -0.15
N LEU A 84 19.79 0.72 -1.34
CA LEU A 84 20.93 1.13 -2.18
C LEU A 84 21.46 2.55 -1.88
N LEU A 85 20.62 3.39 -1.27
CA LEU A 85 20.93 4.76 -0.88
C LEU A 85 21.15 4.90 0.62
N PRO A 86 21.93 5.90 1.07
CA PRO A 86 22.00 6.28 2.49
C PRO A 86 20.61 6.53 3.08
N GLU A 87 20.38 6.01 4.28
CA GLU A 87 19.11 6.23 4.99
C GLU A 87 19.06 7.65 5.56
N LEU A 88 18.02 8.39 5.21
CA LEU A 88 17.76 9.76 5.68
C LEU A 88 16.45 9.84 6.48
N PRO A 89 16.28 10.84 7.34
CA PRO A 89 14.99 11.15 7.94
C PRO A 89 13.92 11.35 6.85
N PRO A 90 12.68 10.83 7.02
CA PRO A 90 11.63 10.94 6.00
C PRO A 90 11.32 12.35 5.51
N GLU A 91 11.48 13.35 6.36
CA GLU A 91 11.31 14.77 6.07
C GLU A 91 12.42 15.38 5.18
N GLU A 92 13.58 14.73 5.10
CA GLU A 92 14.74 15.16 4.30
C GLU A 92 14.96 14.24 3.08
N ALA A 93 14.36 13.06 3.09
CA ALA A 93 14.55 12.06 2.06
C ALA A 93 13.80 12.42 0.75
N PRO A 94 14.48 12.46 -0.41
CA PRO A 94 13.81 12.66 -1.70
C PRO A 94 13.02 11.43 -2.17
N LEU A 95 13.33 10.24 -1.63
CA LEU A 95 12.68 8.98 -1.96
C LEU A 95 12.21 8.26 -0.69
N GLY A 96 10.96 7.83 -0.69
CA GLY A 96 10.42 6.84 0.24
C GLY A 96 10.42 5.47 -0.42
N VAL A 97 10.79 4.44 0.33
CA VAL A 97 10.67 3.05 -0.13
C VAL A 97 9.88 2.27 0.92
N SER A 98 8.85 1.55 0.50
CA SER A 98 7.99 0.77 1.41
C SER A 98 7.67 -0.59 0.84
N ARG A 99 7.29 -1.53 1.72
CA ARG A 99 6.74 -2.82 1.33
C ARG A 99 5.24 -2.84 1.61
N ALA A 100 4.45 -3.14 0.58
CA ALA A 100 3.01 -3.30 0.72
C ALA A 100 2.66 -4.60 1.44
N LEU A 101 1.56 -4.57 2.19
CA LEU A 101 0.88 -5.77 2.68
C LEU A 101 0.28 -6.56 1.52
N PHE A 102 -0.31 -5.85 0.56
CA PHE A 102 -0.95 -6.39 -0.63
C PHE A 102 -1.24 -5.28 -1.65
N ALA A 103 -1.65 -5.68 -2.85
CA ALA A 103 -2.18 -4.82 -3.89
C ALA A 103 -3.58 -5.27 -4.32
N VAL A 104 -4.35 -4.34 -4.87
CA VAL A 104 -5.74 -4.55 -5.31
C VAL A 104 -5.89 -4.11 -6.75
N ALA A 105 -6.24 -5.05 -7.62
CA ALA A 105 -6.33 -4.85 -9.06
C ALA A 105 -7.47 -3.91 -9.45
N GLU A 106 -8.68 -4.09 -8.89
CA GLU A 106 -9.88 -3.34 -9.29
C GLU A 106 -9.71 -1.82 -9.22
N THR A 107 -8.93 -1.34 -8.25
CA THR A 107 -8.71 0.09 -7.98
C THR A 107 -7.28 0.57 -8.29
N GLY A 108 -6.34 -0.32 -8.63
CA GLY A 108 -4.93 0.04 -8.77
C GLY A 108 -4.34 0.57 -7.45
N THR A 109 -4.59 -0.14 -6.36
CA THR A 109 -4.23 0.30 -4.98
C THR A 109 -3.17 -0.59 -4.37
N VAL A 110 -2.22 0.00 -3.64
CA VAL A 110 -1.33 -0.71 -2.72
C VAL A 110 -1.72 -0.41 -1.27
N ALA A 111 -1.71 -1.45 -0.42
CA ALA A 111 -2.01 -1.34 0.99
C ALA A 111 -0.74 -1.34 1.82
N LEU A 112 -0.53 -0.30 2.63
CA LEU A 112 0.69 -0.08 3.41
C LEU A 112 0.40 -0.21 4.89
N SER A 113 1.25 -0.97 5.59
CA SER A 113 1.16 -1.10 7.04
C SER A 113 1.73 0.13 7.75
N SER A 114 1.07 0.60 8.81
CA SER A 114 1.66 1.60 9.70
C SER A 114 2.94 1.12 10.38
N GLU A 115 3.14 -0.19 10.50
CA GLU A 115 4.34 -0.80 11.10
C GLU A 115 5.59 -0.54 10.25
N ASP A 116 5.42 -0.39 8.94
CA ASP A 116 6.47 -0.04 7.99
C ASP A 116 6.91 1.43 8.14
N GLY A 117 6.12 2.26 8.82
CA GLY A 117 6.43 3.65 9.11
C GLY A 117 5.72 4.64 8.19
N ARG A 118 4.67 5.30 8.70
CA ARG A 118 3.82 6.22 7.93
C ARG A 118 4.54 7.42 7.32
N ARG A 119 5.61 7.91 7.96
CA ARG A 119 6.33 9.10 7.48
C ARG A 119 7.08 8.83 6.17
N ALA A 120 7.72 7.66 6.03
CA ALA A 120 8.39 7.26 4.80
C ALA A 120 7.41 7.07 3.63
N GLN A 121 6.14 6.80 3.93
CA GLN A 121 5.07 6.62 2.94
C GLN A 121 4.44 7.93 2.47
N LEU A 122 4.60 9.03 3.23
CA LEU A 122 3.84 10.27 3.04
C LEU A 122 4.70 11.51 2.79
N LEU A 123 5.88 11.61 3.41
CA LEU A 123 6.69 12.82 3.36
C LEU A 123 7.58 12.91 2.11
N PRO A 124 8.25 11.83 1.67
CA PRO A 124 9.08 11.90 0.47
C PRO A 124 8.25 12.24 -0.78
N PRO A 125 8.75 13.12 -1.67
CA PRO A 125 8.04 13.54 -2.87
C PRO A 125 7.87 12.39 -3.90
N VAL A 126 8.77 11.41 -3.87
CA VAL A 126 8.69 10.18 -4.66
C VAL A 126 8.56 8.99 -3.71
N HIS A 127 7.63 8.08 -4.02
CA HIS A 127 7.43 6.85 -3.25
C HIS A 127 7.54 5.63 -4.15
N LEU A 128 8.50 4.75 -3.85
CA LEU A 128 8.58 3.41 -4.41
C LEU A 128 7.92 2.41 -3.46
N VAL A 129 6.94 1.66 -3.96
CA VAL A 129 6.27 0.60 -3.20
C VAL A 129 6.59 -0.75 -3.83
N LEU A 130 7.11 -1.65 -3.01
CA LEU A 130 7.38 -3.04 -3.36
C LEU A 130 6.18 -3.90 -2.96
N VAL A 131 5.67 -4.73 -3.86
CA VAL A 131 4.59 -5.69 -3.56
C VAL A 131 4.88 -7.03 -4.21
N GLU A 132 4.68 -8.12 -3.47
CA GLU A 132 4.80 -9.48 -4.01
C GLU A 132 3.67 -9.77 -4.99
N GLU A 133 3.97 -10.43 -6.10
CA GLU A 133 2.96 -10.85 -7.09
C GLU A 133 1.87 -11.71 -6.45
N GLU A 134 2.24 -12.61 -5.53
CA GLU A 134 1.31 -13.48 -4.81
C GLU A 134 0.40 -12.71 -3.83
N ARG A 135 0.72 -11.45 -3.54
CA ARG A 135 -0.08 -10.53 -2.71
C ARG A 135 -0.90 -9.57 -3.54
N LEU A 136 -1.10 -9.85 -4.82
CA LEU A 136 -2.02 -9.13 -5.67
C LEU A 136 -3.40 -9.81 -5.65
N TYR A 137 -4.42 -9.08 -5.21
CA TYR A 137 -5.79 -9.57 -5.15
C TYR A 137 -6.66 -8.86 -6.20
N PRO A 138 -7.67 -9.54 -6.77
CA PRO A 138 -8.61 -8.89 -7.67
C PRO A 138 -9.36 -7.74 -6.99
N SER A 139 -9.82 -7.95 -5.75
CA SER A 139 -10.60 -6.99 -4.98
C SER A 139 -10.06 -6.71 -3.57
N LEU A 140 -10.48 -5.57 -2.99
CA LEU A 140 -10.14 -5.22 -1.61
C LEU A 140 -10.74 -6.20 -0.60
N LEU A 141 -11.93 -6.73 -0.89
CA LEU A 141 -12.59 -7.71 -0.04
C LEU A 141 -11.78 -9.01 0.05
N GLU A 142 -11.34 -9.55 -1.09
CA GLU A 142 -10.53 -10.78 -1.12
C GLU A 142 -9.22 -10.61 -0.36
N ALA A 143 -8.56 -9.45 -0.49
CA ALA A 143 -7.36 -9.15 0.29
C ALA A 143 -7.64 -9.16 1.80
N PHE A 144 -8.74 -8.55 2.24
CA PHE A 144 -9.12 -8.55 3.67
C PHE A 144 -9.55 -9.92 4.20
N LEU A 145 -10.09 -10.80 3.33
CA LEU A 145 -10.45 -12.17 3.71
C LEU A 145 -9.21 -13.05 3.92
N ASP A 146 -8.11 -12.81 3.21
CA ASP A 146 -6.84 -13.55 3.38
C ASP A 146 -5.99 -13.02 4.56
N LEU A 147 -6.16 -11.75 4.94
CA LEU A 147 -5.43 -11.15 6.05
C LEU A 147 -5.80 -11.78 7.40
N LYS A 148 -4.79 -12.36 8.08
CA LYS A 148 -4.94 -12.97 9.41
C LYS A 148 -4.93 -11.97 10.56
N SER A 149 -4.29 -10.83 10.36
CA SER A 149 -4.18 -9.75 11.36
C SER A 149 -4.06 -8.41 10.67
N LEU A 150 -4.55 -7.35 11.33
CA LEU A 150 -4.46 -5.99 10.84
C LEU A 150 -3.50 -5.18 11.71
N PRO A 151 -2.65 -4.32 11.12
CA PRO A 151 -1.87 -3.36 11.88
C PRO A 151 -2.79 -2.29 12.49
N SER A 152 -2.23 -1.41 13.31
CA SER A 152 -3.01 -0.31 13.93
C SER A 152 -3.59 0.67 12.91
N ALA A 153 -2.98 0.82 11.74
CA ALA A 153 -3.55 1.50 10.58
C ALA A 153 -3.04 0.93 9.26
N ILE A 154 -3.90 0.92 8.24
CA ILE A 154 -3.56 0.61 6.85
C ILE A 154 -3.76 1.87 6.01
N GLY A 155 -2.74 2.24 5.23
CA GLY A 155 -2.85 3.26 4.19
C GLY A 155 -3.18 2.61 2.85
N LEU A 156 -4.24 3.06 2.18
CA LEU A 156 -4.60 2.62 0.83
C LEU A 156 -4.18 3.69 -0.17
N HIS A 157 -3.12 3.42 -0.94
CA HIS A 157 -2.53 4.37 -1.88
C HIS A 157 -2.88 3.93 -3.31
N SER A 158 -3.76 4.68 -3.98
CA SER A 158 -4.21 4.37 -5.35
C SER A 158 -3.49 5.15 -6.44
N GLY A 159 -2.56 6.04 -6.08
CA GLY A 159 -1.88 6.93 -7.01
C GLY A 159 -1.10 8.00 -6.27
N PRO A 160 -0.45 8.93 -6.99
CA PRO A 160 0.17 10.09 -6.38
C PRO A 160 -0.86 10.93 -5.61
N SER A 161 -0.40 11.67 -4.60
CA SER A 161 -1.22 12.66 -3.92
C SER A 161 -1.69 13.72 -4.91
N LYS A 162 -3.01 13.91 -5.00
CA LYS A 162 -3.63 14.97 -5.80
C LYS A 162 -4.73 15.60 -4.97
N SER A 163 -4.78 16.93 -4.97
CA SER A 163 -5.88 17.69 -4.39
C SER A 163 -6.45 18.59 -5.48
N ALA A 164 -7.77 18.66 -5.57
CA ALA A 164 -8.44 19.62 -6.41
C ALA A 164 -9.07 20.69 -5.51
N ASP A 165 -8.81 21.96 -5.79
CA ASP A 165 -9.55 23.05 -5.17
C ASP A 165 -10.99 23.09 -5.73
N ILE A 166 -11.89 23.85 -5.11
CA ILE A 166 -13.30 24.04 -5.52
C ILE A 166 -13.40 24.47 -7.00
N GLY A 167 -12.37 25.15 -7.52
CA GLY A 167 -12.24 25.52 -8.94
C GLY A 167 -11.80 24.40 -9.90
N GLN A 168 -11.71 23.14 -9.43
CA GLN A 168 -11.27 21.96 -10.20
C GLN A 168 -9.82 22.01 -10.74
N VAL A 169 -8.99 22.89 -10.19
CA VAL A 169 -7.56 22.93 -10.51
C VAL A 169 -6.86 21.83 -9.71
N MET A 170 -6.28 20.86 -10.43
CA MET A 170 -5.60 19.72 -9.82
C MET A 170 -4.15 20.05 -9.49
N VAL A 171 -3.79 19.98 -8.22
CA VAL A 171 -2.42 20.14 -7.71
C VAL A 171 -1.93 18.78 -7.22
N LYS A 172 -0.73 18.36 -7.67
CA LYS A 172 -0.09 17.10 -7.23
C LYS A 172 0.90 17.36 -6.10
N GLY A 173 1.02 16.43 -5.16
CA GLY A 173 2.09 16.42 -4.16
C GLY A 173 1.88 17.31 -2.93
N VAL A 174 0.65 17.77 -2.66
CA VAL A 174 0.37 18.70 -1.54
C VAL A 174 0.31 17.98 -0.18
N HIS A 175 -0.25 16.77 -0.14
CA HIS A 175 -0.52 16.02 1.10
C HIS A 175 0.17 14.66 1.14
N GLY A 176 1.06 14.39 0.19
CA GLY A 176 1.73 13.10 0.03
C GLY A 176 2.64 13.08 -1.21
N PRO A 177 3.18 11.91 -1.59
CA PRO A 177 4.09 11.80 -2.71
C PRO A 177 3.48 12.31 -4.02
N GLY A 178 4.20 13.18 -4.72
CA GLY A 178 3.80 13.70 -6.04
C GLY A 178 4.02 12.68 -7.17
N ARG A 179 4.82 11.64 -6.91
CA ARG A 179 5.09 10.50 -7.79
C ARG A 179 5.00 9.20 -7.00
N LEU A 180 4.24 8.23 -7.51
CA LEU A 180 4.13 6.88 -6.96
C LEU A 180 4.59 5.88 -8.01
N VAL A 181 5.56 5.05 -7.63
CA VAL A 181 6.09 3.95 -8.44
C VAL A 181 5.83 2.65 -7.69
N VAL A 182 5.28 1.65 -8.36
CA VAL A 182 4.99 0.34 -7.78
C VAL A 182 5.78 -0.72 -8.53
N ALA A 183 6.58 -1.50 -7.79
CA ALA A 183 7.28 -2.67 -8.29
C ALA A 183 6.56 -3.94 -7.81
N VAL A 184 5.93 -4.66 -8.73
CA VAL A 184 5.40 -6.00 -8.52
C VAL A 184 6.55 -6.99 -8.66
N LEU A 185 6.86 -7.67 -7.56
CA LEU A 185 8.02 -8.52 -7.39
C LEU A 185 7.68 -9.96 -7.75
N GLN A 186 8.37 -10.51 -8.75
CA GLN A 186 8.22 -11.91 -9.15
C GLN A 186 9.18 -12.82 -8.37
N GLY A 187 8.68 -13.95 -7.89
CA GLY A 187 9.45 -14.93 -7.13
C GLY A 187 9.59 -14.62 -5.64
N THR A 188 10.43 -15.36 -4.93
CA THR A 188 10.56 -15.23 -3.45
C THR A 188 11.63 -14.22 -3.06
N TRP A 189 11.29 -13.24 -2.21
CA TRP A 189 12.15 -12.10 -1.82
C TRP A 189 12.51 -12.06 -0.35
#